data_AF-A0A6B3NBC6-F1
#
_entry.id   AF-A0A6B3NBC6-F1
#
_cell.length_a   1.000
_cell.length_b   1.000
_cell.length_c   1.000
_cell.angle_alpha   90.00
_cell.angle_beta   90.00
_cell.angle_gamma   90.00
#
_symmetry.space_group_name_H-M   'P 1'
#
loop_
_entity.id
_entity.type
_entity.pdbx_description
1 polymer ?
#
loop_
_entity_poly.entity_id
_entity_poly.type
_entity_poly.pdbx_seq_one_letter_code
_entity_poly.pdbx_strand_id
1 'polypeptide(L)' 'MKKLLVTGASGFLGWNLCQLARQEWEVYGTYFS' A
#
# COMPACT_ATOMS: atom_id res chain seq x y z
N MET A 1 -2.23 -14.59 7.86
CA MET A 1 -2.39 -13.15 7.52
C MET A 1 -2.08 -12.96 6.05
N LYS A 2 -2.90 -12.18 5.33
CA LYS A 2 -2.66 -11.88 3.91
C LYS A 2 -1.66 -10.71 3.80
N LYS A 3 -0.71 -10.79 2.87
CA LYS A 3 0.34 -9.77 2.66
C LYS A 3 0.15 -9.09 1.31
N LEU A 4 0.24 -7.76 1.27
CA LEU A 4 0.06 -6.96 0.06
C LEU A 4 1.29 -6.08 -0.17
N LEU A 5 1.87 -6.12 -1.37
CA LEU A 5 2.90 -5.19 -1.82
C LEU A 5 2.27 -4.16 -2.76
N VAL A 6 2.43 -2.87 -2.44
CA VAL A 6 1.97 -1.73 -3.26
C VAL A 6 3.19 -0.95 -3.75
N THR A 7 3.36 -0.88 -5.07
CA THR A 7 4.36 0.00 -5.69
C THR A 7 3.75 1.38 -5.98
N GLY A 8 4.58 2.42 -6.02
CA GLY A 8 4.08 3.79 -6.15
C GLY A 8 3.25 4.23 -4.94
N ALA A 9 3.54 3.70 -3.75
CA ALA A 9 2.74 3.92 -2.53
C ALA A 9 2.73 5.38 -2.05
N SER A 10 3.69 6.20 -2.50
CA SER A 10 3.72 7.64 -2.24
C SER A 10 2.77 8.45 -3.13
N GLY A 11 2.29 7.89 -4.24
CA GLY A 11 1.34 8.55 -5.13
C GLY A 11 -0.08 8.59 -4.56
N PHE A 12 -0.93 9.46 -5.09
CA PHE A 12 -2.31 9.64 -4.61
C PHE A 12 -3.09 8.33 -4.49
N LEU A 13 -3.08 7.50 -5.55
CA LEU A 13 -3.80 6.22 -5.55
C LEU A 13 -3.13 5.19 -4.64
N GLY A 14 -1.80 5.08 -4.70
CA GLY A 14 -1.04 4.14 -3.86
C GLY A 14 -1.26 4.41 -2.38
N TRP A 15 -1.29 5.68 -1.98
CA TRP A 15 -1.52 6.09 -0.60
C TRP A 15 -2.93 5.75 -0.13
N ASN A 16 -3.97 6.12 -0.88
CA ASN A 16 -5.36 5.83 -0.53
C ASN A 16 -5.63 4.32 -0.49
N LEU A 17 -5.07 3.55 -1.43
CA LEU A 17 -5.17 2.10 -1.43
C LEU A 17 -4.48 1.49 -0.20
N CYS A 18 -3.31 1.97 0.19
CA CYS A 18 -2.64 1.50 1.40
C CYS A 18 -3.48 1.74 2.65
N GLN A 19 -4.17 2.89 2.76
CA GLN A 19 -5.05 3.16 3.91
C GLN A 19 -6.21 2.16 4.00
N LEU A 20 -6.88 1.89 2.87
CA LEU A 20 -8.01 0.96 2.81
C LEU A 20 -7.55 -0.50 3.04
N ALA A 21 -6.49 -0.94 2.37
CA ALA A 21 -6.04 -2.33 2.41
C ALA A 21 -5.49 -2.76 3.78
N ARG A 22 -4.98 -1.83 4.59
CA ARG A 22 -4.48 -2.10 5.96
C ARG A 22 -5.52 -2.66 6.91
N GLN A 23 -6.81 -2.54 6.58
CA GLN A 23 -7.91 -3.10 7.38
C GLN A 23 -7.92 -4.64 7.37
N GLU A 24 -7.44 -5.25 6.29
CA GLU A 24 -7.50 -6.70 6.08
C GLU A 24 -6.13 -7.34 5.78
N TRP A 25 -5.15 -6.54 5.35
CA TRP A 25 -3.85 -7.00 4.88
C TRP A 25 -2.71 -6.34 5.63
N GLU A 26 -1.61 -7.08 5.76
CA GLU A 26 -0.32 -6.51 6.11
C GLU A 26 0.28 -5.85 4.86
N VAL A 27 0.23 -4.52 4.81
CA VAL A 27 0.59 -3.75 3.61
C VAL A 27 2.05 -3.28 3.66
N TYR A 28 2.79 -3.55 2.59
CA TYR A 28 4.15 -3.09 2.33
C TYR A 28 4.12 -2.13 1.15
N GLY A 29 4.56 -0.89 1.34
CA GLY A 29 4.61 0.12 0.30
C GLY A 29 6.04 0.38 -0.17
N THR A 30 6.24 0.48 -1.48
CA THR A 30 7.49 0.98 -2.08
C THR A 30 7.22 2.20 -2.94
N TYR A 31 8.21 3.09 -2.99
CA TYR A 31 8.21 4.25 -3.88
C TYR A 31 9.60 4.40 -4.48
N PHE A 32 9.67 5.09 -5.61
CA PHE A 32 10.92 5.47 -6.24
C PHE A 32 11.02 7.00 -6.20
N SER A 33 12.18 7.49 -5.78
CA SER A 33 12.56 8.91 -5.69
C SER A 33 14.00 9.07 -6.15
#